data_AF-A0A7S3Q759-F1
#
_entry.id   AF-A0A7S3Q759-F1
#
_cell.length_a   1.000
_cell.length_b   1.000
_cell.length_c   1.000
_cell.angle_alpha   90.00
_cell.angle_beta   90.00
_cell.angle_gamma   90.00
#
_symmetry.space_group_name_H-M   'P 1'
#
loop_
_entity.id
_entity.type
_entity.pdbx_description
1 polymer ?
#
loop_
_entity_poly.entity_id
_entity_poly.type
_entity_poly.pdbx_seq_one_letter_code
_entity_poly.pdbx_strand_id
1 'polypeptide(L)'
;GDEVIVTLPGDDKGLSLAEVEVFGTSTPLYNVALNKSTSQSSTYNDDPQYLSFKAVDGDVRPSTSLNFSHTGEDSNPWWEVTLGISVVIDSITIYNRADNYSSRLRGFRLEIFNGDDA
;
A
#
# COMPACT_ATOMS: atom_id res chain seq x y z
N GLY A 1 -13.02 2.81 -8.64
CA GLY A 1 -12.35 1.91 -7.70
C GLY A 1 -12.39 2.61 -6.38
N ASP A 2 -12.90 1.92 -5.37
CA ASP A 2 -13.13 2.46 -4.03
C ASP A 2 -12.06 1.95 -3.07
N GLU A 3 -11.43 0.82 -3.43
CA GLU A 3 -10.38 0.15 -2.69
C GLU A 3 -9.24 -0.26 -3.64
N VAL A 4 -8.03 -0.19 -3.12
CA VAL A 4 -6.81 -0.68 -3.79
C VAL A 4 -6.11 -1.65 -2.85
N ILE A 5 -5.87 -2.87 -3.32
CA ILE A 5 -5.22 -3.94 -2.54
C ILE A 5 -3.92 -4.35 -3.22
N VAL A 6 -2.85 -4.40 -2.44
CA VAL A 6 -1.56 -4.98 -2.83
C VAL A 6 -1.38 -6.28 -2.06
N THR A 7 -1.20 -7.38 -2.77
CA THR A 7 -0.96 -8.70 -2.18
C THR A 7 0.37 -9.24 -2.66
N LEU A 8 1.11 -9.95 -1.81
CA LEU A 8 2.32 -10.68 -2.21
C LEU A 8 2.06 -12.19 -2.08
N PRO A 9 1.70 -12.90 -3.17
CA PRO A 9 1.33 -14.30 -3.09
C PRO A 9 2.48 -15.21 -2.64
N GLY A 10 2.11 -16.27 -1.91
CA GLY A 10 3.01 -17.30 -1.37
C GLY A 10 3.09 -17.28 0.15
N ASP A 11 3.70 -18.32 0.69
CA ASP A 11 3.90 -18.50 2.13
C ASP A 11 5.20 -17.85 2.62
N ASP A 12 5.24 -17.54 3.91
CA ASP A 12 6.38 -16.93 4.62
C ASP A 12 6.87 -15.64 3.92
N LYS A 13 5.93 -14.76 3.55
CA LYS A 13 6.21 -13.49 2.88
C LYS A 13 5.95 -12.31 3.80
N GLY A 14 6.85 -11.33 3.77
CA GLY A 14 6.62 -10.00 4.32
C GLY A 14 6.39 -8.98 3.22
N LEU A 15 5.25 -8.30 3.25
CA LEU A 15 4.94 -7.19 2.35
C LEU A 15 5.40 -5.89 3.00
N SER A 16 6.11 -5.05 2.24
CA SER A 16 6.47 -3.70 2.67
C SER A 16 6.22 -2.69 1.55
N LEU A 17 5.59 -1.56 1.88
CA LEU A 17 5.28 -0.50 0.93
C LEU A 17 5.69 0.84 1.55
N ALA A 18 6.55 1.58 0.86
CA ALA A 18 6.98 2.90 1.32
C ALA A 18 5.89 3.94 1.11
N GLU A 19 5.27 3.93 -0.07
CA GLU A 19 4.12 4.78 -0.38
C GLU A 19 3.32 4.15 -1.52
N VAL A 20 2.00 4.34 -1.53
CA VAL A 20 1.08 3.98 -2.59
C VAL A 20 0.27 5.23 -2.94
N GLU A 21 0.58 5.80 -4.09
CA GLU A 21 -0.17 6.93 -4.63
C GLU A 21 -1.21 6.44 -5.63
N VAL A 22 -2.44 6.89 -5.48
CA VAL A 22 -3.55 6.60 -6.41
C VAL A 22 -4.00 7.92 -7.00
N PHE A 23 -4.01 8.04 -8.33
CA PHE A 23 -4.45 9.24 -9.03
C PHE A 23 -5.69 8.93 -9.84
N GLY A 24 -6.72 9.75 -9.66
CA GLY A 24 -7.92 9.73 -10.50
C GLY A 24 -7.82 10.64 -11.72
N THR A 25 -8.86 10.68 -12.54
CA THR A 25 -8.93 11.54 -13.74
C THR A 25 -9.30 13.00 -13.47
N SER A 26 -9.54 13.38 -12.21
CA SER A 26 -9.95 14.73 -11.82
C SER A 26 -8.80 15.75 -11.99
N THR A 27 -9.15 16.99 -12.34
CA THR A 27 -8.19 18.11 -12.44
C THR A 27 -8.45 19.16 -11.35
N PRO A 28 -7.43 19.61 -10.59
CA PRO A 28 -6.03 19.18 -10.65
C PRO A 28 -5.86 17.72 -10.20
N LEU A 29 -4.84 17.05 -10.73
CA LEU A 29 -4.45 15.71 -10.27
C LEU A 29 -4.01 15.79 -8.81
N TYR A 30 -4.53 14.88 -7.97
CA TYR A 30 -4.11 14.73 -6.58
C TYR A 30 -4.12 13.25 -6.19
N ASN A 31 -3.24 12.88 -5.25
CA ASN A 31 -3.21 11.53 -4.69
C ASN A 31 -4.48 11.33 -3.84
N VAL A 32 -5.44 10.55 -4.34
CA VAL A 32 -6.70 10.26 -3.65
C VAL A 32 -6.52 9.31 -2.46
N ALA A 33 -5.40 8.59 -2.39
CA ALA A 33 -5.08 7.68 -1.28
C ALA A 33 -4.42 8.40 -0.09
N LEU A 34 -3.91 9.63 -0.27
CA LEU A 34 -3.21 10.37 0.77
C LEU A 34 -4.07 10.51 2.05
N ASN A 35 -3.50 10.07 3.19
CA ASN A 35 -4.12 10.07 4.51
C ASN A 35 -5.48 9.32 4.59
N LYS A 36 -5.71 8.37 3.70
CA LYS A 36 -6.90 7.52 3.74
C LYS A 36 -6.76 6.37 4.74
N SER A 37 -7.88 5.74 5.06
CA SER A 37 -7.91 4.58 5.93
C SER A 37 -7.25 3.39 5.24
N THR A 38 -6.39 2.69 6.00
CA THR A 38 -5.63 1.56 5.49
C THR A 38 -5.68 0.38 6.45
N SER A 39 -5.61 -0.81 5.89
CA SER A 39 -5.52 -2.08 6.63
C SER A 39 -4.38 -2.93 6.08
N GLN A 40 -3.89 -3.87 6.87
CA GLN A 40 -2.90 -4.85 6.43
C GLN A 40 -3.12 -6.18 7.16
N SER A 41 -2.69 -7.29 6.55
CA SER A 41 -2.89 -8.65 7.09
C SER A 41 -2.40 -8.83 8.51
N SER A 42 -1.25 -8.23 8.81
CA SER A 42 -0.61 -8.21 10.13
C SER A 42 0.37 -7.03 10.21
N THR A 43 0.89 -6.73 11.40
CA THR A 43 1.96 -5.74 11.57
C THR A 43 3.21 -6.43 12.07
N TYR A 44 4.35 -6.16 11.44
CA TYR A 44 5.63 -6.77 11.84
C TYR A 44 5.92 -6.49 13.32
N ASN A 45 6.01 -7.56 14.12
CA ASN A 45 6.23 -7.53 15.58
C ASN A 45 5.23 -6.66 16.38
N ASP A 46 4.04 -6.39 15.83
CA ASP A 46 3.08 -5.42 16.40
C ASP A 46 3.69 -4.03 16.66
N ASP A 47 4.76 -3.67 15.93
CA ASP A 47 5.49 -2.42 16.12
C ASP A 47 4.78 -1.26 15.40
N PRO A 48 4.41 -0.18 16.13
CA PRO A 48 3.76 1.00 15.55
C PRO A 48 4.55 1.68 14.43
N GLN A 49 5.85 1.43 14.29
CA GLN A 49 6.66 1.94 13.20
C GLN A 49 6.21 1.41 11.81
N TYR A 50 5.60 0.23 11.75
CA TYR A 50 5.28 -0.48 10.51
C TYR A 50 3.78 -0.53 10.17
N LEU A 51 2.99 0.38 10.74
CA LEU A 51 1.56 0.43 10.55
C LEU A 51 1.18 0.71 9.08
N SER A 52 0.00 0.23 8.67
CA SER A 52 -0.49 0.31 7.30
C SER A 52 -0.53 1.74 6.74
N PHE A 53 -0.86 2.74 7.57
CA PHE A 53 -1.02 4.12 7.12
C PHE A 53 0.29 4.77 6.65
N LYS A 54 1.45 4.17 6.99
CA LYS A 54 2.76 4.61 6.52
C LYS A 54 2.91 4.59 5.01
N ALA A 55 2.09 3.80 4.31
CA ALA A 55 2.11 3.73 2.87
C ALA A 55 1.20 4.78 2.19
N VAL A 56 0.57 5.69 2.94
CA VAL A 56 -0.24 6.79 2.39
C VAL A 56 0.00 8.10 3.16
N ASP A 57 1.18 8.26 3.76
CA ASP A 57 1.50 9.44 4.59
C ASP A 57 2.16 10.58 3.79
N GLY A 58 2.43 10.36 2.50
CA GLY A 58 3.00 11.33 1.58
C GLY A 58 4.53 11.35 1.53
N ASP A 59 5.22 10.47 2.26
CA ASP A 59 6.67 10.38 2.24
C ASP A 59 7.17 9.28 1.28
N VAL A 60 7.23 9.62 0.00
CA VAL A 60 7.71 8.74 -1.09
C VAL A 60 9.20 8.36 -0.99
N ARG A 61 9.99 9.07 -0.19
CA ARG A 61 11.45 8.91 -0.08
C ARG A 61 11.92 9.30 1.31
N PRO A 62 11.69 8.45 2.30
CA PRO A 62 12.09 8.78 3.66
C PRO A 62 13.61 8.88 3.74
N SER A 63 14.08 9.97 4.35
CA SER A 63 15.50 10.19 4.63
C SER A 63 16.08 9.11 5.57
N THR A 64 15.21 8.43 6.31
CA THR A 64 15.51 7.26 7.13
C THR A 64 14.99 6.01 6.43
N SER A 65 15.73 4.91 6.45
CA SER A 65 15.34 3.65 5.80
C SER A 65 14.17 2.93 6.48
N LEU A 66 13.27 3.63 7.16
CA LEU A 66 12.27 3.06 8.08
C LEU A 66 10.86 3.68 7.97
N ASN A 67 10.56 4.51 6.94
CA ASN A 67 9.17 4.91 6.67
C ASN A 67 8.56 4.01 5.59
N PHE A 68 7.91 2.95 6.03
CA PHE A 68 7.12 2.04 5.19
C PHE A 68 6.16 1.25 6.06
N SER A 69 5.05 0.78 5.49
CA SER A 69 4.26 -0.29 6.10
C SER A 69 5.03 -1.61 6.03
N HIS A 70 4.85 -2.51 6.99
CA HIS A 70 5.47 -3.84 6.97
C HIS A 70 4.60 -4.87 7.69
N THR A 71 4.23 -5.94 6.99
CA THR A 71 3.54 -7.09 7.58
C THR A 71 4.49 -8.02 8.32
N GLY A 72 3.99 -8.92 9.16
CA GLY A 72 4.72 -10.12 9.54
C GLY A 72 5.08 -10.99 8.31
N GLU A 73 5.71 -12.13 8.58
CA GLU A 73 5.84 -13.20 7.59
C GLU A 73 4.53 -14.01 7.61
N ASP A 74 3.69 -13.80 6.59
CA ASP A 74 2.36 -14.39 6.49
C ASP A 74 2.22 -15.22 5.20
N SER A 75 1.15 -16.01 5.12
CA SER A 75 0.65 -16.55 3.84
C SER A 75 -0.16 -15.49 3.10
N ASN A 76 0.29 -15.13 1.89
CA ASN A 76 -0.32 -14.12 1.03
C ASN A 76 -0.57 -12.78 1.76
N PRO A 77 0.46 -12.15 2.38
CA PRO A 77 0.29 -10.87 3.06
C PRO A 77 -0.29 -9.83 2.11
N TRP A 78 -1.12 -8.96 2.67
CA TRP A 78 -1.82 -7.93 1.92
C TRP A 78 -1.83 -6.61 2.67
N TRP A 79 -1.92 -5.54 1.90
CA TRP A 79 -2.15 -4.18 2.34
C TRP A 79 -3.27 -3.58 1.49
N GLU A 80 -4.10 -2.76 2.11
CA GLU A 80 -5.29 -2.18 1.51
C GLU A 80 -5.44 -0.71 1.88
N VAL A 81 -5.93 0.11 0.93
CA VAL A 81 -6.46 1.45 1.18
C VAL A 81 -7.91 1.57 0.71
N THR A 82 -8.77 2.09 1.58
CA THR A 82 -10.14 2.49 1.23
C THR A 82 -10.16 3.98 0.88
N LEU A 83 -10.41 4.31 -0.39
CA LEU A 83 -10.38 5.69 -0.92
C LEU A 83 -11.56 6.52 -0.39
N GLY A 84 -12.66 5.86 -0.03
CA GLY A 84 -13.88 6.48 0.54
C GLY A 84 -14.67 7.32 -0.46
N ILE A 85 -14.31 7.25 -1.75
CA ILE A 85 -15.01 7.85 -2.88
C ILE A 85 -14.88 6.90 -4.06
N SER A 86 -15.91 6.82 -4.90
CA SER A 86 -15.76 6.17 -6.18
C SER A 86 -15.06 7.09 -7.16
N VAL A 87 -13.88 6.66 -7.62
CA VAL A 87 -13.04 7.41 -8.53
C VAL A 87 -12.65 6.54 -9.73
N VAL A 88 -12.63 7.16 -10.91
CA VAL A 88 -11.99 6.58 -12.09
C VAL A 88 -10.48 6.72 -11.89
N ILE A 89 -9.83 5.60 -11.59
CA ILE A 89 -8.38 5.55 -11.37
C ILE A 89 -7.68 5.66 -12.72
N ASP A 90 -6.81 6.66 -12.86
CA ASP A 90 -5.95 6.88 -14.02
C ASP A 90 -4.60 6.18 -13.85
N SER A 91 -3.98 6.30 -12.67
CA SER A 91 -2.70 5.68 -12.39
C SER A 91 -2.52 5.33 -10.91
N ILE A 92 -1.67 4.34 -10.66
CA ILE A 92 -1.23 3.93 -9.32
C ILE A 92 0.30 3.84 -9.35
N THR A 93 0.94 4.53 -8.42
CA THR A 93 2.39 4.49 -8.23
C THR A 93 2.71 3.81 -6.91
N ILE A 94 3.53 2.76 -6.96
CA ILE A 94 3.99 2.04 -5.76
C ILE A 94 5.46 2.35 -5.55
N TYR A 95 5.77 2.90 -4.37
CA TYR A 95 7.13 3.14 -3.92
C TYR A 95 7.54 1.97 -3.02
N ASN A 96 8.59 1.29 -3.45
CA ASN A 96 9.19 0.19 -2.70
C ASN A 96 10.13 0.73 -1.62
N ARG A 97 10.48 -0.10 -0.64
CA ARG A 97 11.55 0.21 0.32
C ARG A 97 12.88 0.47 -0.39
N ALA A 98 13.65 1.43 0.14
CA ALA A 98 14.90 1.90 -0.47
C ALA A 98 16.17 1.17 0.03
N ASP A 99 16.02 0.10 0.80
CA ASP A 99 17.15 -0.67 1.36
C ASP A 99 17.42 -1.99 0.60
N ASN A 100 18.31 -2.82 1.15
CA ASN A 100 18.76 -4.08 0.54
C ASN A 100 17.67 -5.17 0.45
N TYR A 101 16.44 -4.91 0.91
CA TYR A 101 15.33 -5.86 0.86
C TYR A 101 14.28 -5.52 -0.21
N SER A 102 14.55 -4.53 -1.07
CA SER A 102 13.66 -4.14 -2.18
C SER A 102 13.21 -5.30 -3.08
N SER A 103 14.01 -6.36 -3.23
CA SER A 103 13.61 -7.52 -4.03
C SER A 103 12.41 -8.31 -3.47
N ARG A 104 12.03 -8.11 -2.20
CA ARG A 104 10.91 -8.82 -1.56
C ARG A 104 9.56 -8.54 -2.20
N LEU A 105 9.37 -7.36 -2.80
CA LEU A 105 8.11 -6.99 -3.45
C LEU A 105 7.91 -7.71 -4.81
N ARG A 106 8.91 -8.44 -5.31
CA ARG A 106 8.82 -9.11 -6.61
C ARG A 106 7.66 -10.12 -6.63
N GLY A 107 6.80 -9.99 -7.64
CA GLY A 107 5.66 -10.89 -7.84
C GLY A 107 4.39 -10.45 -7.11
N PHE A 108 4.34 -9.23 -6.60
CA PHE A 108 3.11 -8.66 -6.05
C PHE A 108 1.97 -8.63 -7.09
N ARG A 109 0.74 -8.65 -6.57
CA ARG A 109 -0.50 -8.44 -7.31
C ARG A 109 -1.13 -7.14 -6.83
N LEU A 110 -1.65 -6.36 -7.78
CA LEU A 110 -2.43 -5.16 -7.52
C LEU A 110 -3.87 -5.42 -7.98
N GLU A 111 -4.82 -5.18 -7.10
CA GLU A 111 -6.25 -5.34 -7.37
C GLU A 111 -6.96 -4.02 -7.04
N ILE A 112 -7.97 -3.69 -7.85
CA ILE A 112 -8.81 -2.50 -7.69
C ILE A 112 -10.24 -3.01 -7.61
N PHE A 113 -10.93 -2.67 -6.54
CA PHE A 113 -12.33 -3.06 -6.33
C PHE A 113 -13.23 -1.84 -6.48
N ASN A 114 -14.43 -2.06 -7.00
CA ASN A 114 -15.51 -1.10 -6.86
C ASN A 114 -16.36 -1.53 -5.67
N GLY A 115 -16.72 -0.60 -4.76
CA GLY A 115 -17.42 -0.94 -3.52
C GLY A 115 -18.84 -1.49 -3.71
N ASP A 116 -19.31 -1.54 -4.97
CA ASP A 116 -20.55 -2.18 -5.38
C ASP A 116 -20.41 -3.69 -5.66
N ASP A 117 -19.20 -4.27 -5.56
CA ASP A 117 -18.91 -5.68 -5.87
C ASP A 117 -19.04 -6.64 -4.66
N ALA A 118 -19.79 -6.25 -3.61
CA ALA A 118 -20.08 -7.08 -2.43
C ALA A 118 -21.52 -7.64 -2.40
#